data_AF-A0A8S3U1B7-F1
#
_entry.id   AF-A0A8S3U1B7-F1
#
_cell.length_a   1.000
_cell.length_b   1.000
_cell.length_c   1.000
_cell.angle_alpha   90.00
_cell.angle_beta   90.00
_cell.angle_gamma   90.00
#
_symmetry.space_group_name_H-M   'P 1'
#
loop_
_entity.id
_entity.type
_entity.pdbx_description
1 polymer ?
#
loop_
_entity_poly.entity_id
_entity_poly.type
_entity_poly.pdbx_seq_one_letter_code
_entity_poly.pdbx_strand_id
1 'polypeptide(L)'
;MKLQKTQKDVFVDFENAQPTEAERTVYDKVKIVLEKSQTILKDIQQYTGATEAIRQAISNPKSDDLQDKAWQSVCPLVGKLKNYYEFSNEVDGIVQELLQVLCSNDLSPREHLEQQQALFRQFADILDFVLRFDDLKMTNPSIQNDFSYYRRTLSRMKLANEEHIVENIVSNEMANRIALFYANSTPMLKVLSEATTKFVSTHKDLPVENTTDCLSTMADICKVMIESPEFTSRFQSVETKLFCLRVMVGVIILYDYVHPVGAFAKGSSIDIKGSIKVLKDQEQRRVEGLLNALRYTTLHLNDESTPKTIKSMLATN
;
A
#
# COMPACT_ATOMS: atom_id res chain seq x y z
N MET A 1 -39.40 -20.77 -5.62
CA MET A 1 -39.11 -19.37 -5.99
C MET A 1 -37.74 -19.04 -5.39
N LYS A 2 -36.65 -19.22 -6.14
CA LYS A 2 -35.30 -18.88 -5.66
C LYS A 2 -35.23 -17.35 -5.64
N LEU A 3 -35.16 -16.74 -4.46
CA LEU A 3 -34.86 -15.32 -4.33
C LEU A 3 -33.50 -15.08 -5.00
N GLN A 4 -33.51 -14.33 -6.11
CA GLN A 4 -32.31 -13.68 -6.62
C GLN A 4 -31.85 -12.70 -5.52
N LYS A 5 -30.88 -13.11 -4.69
CA LYS A 5 -30.12 -12.17 -3.87
C LYS A 5 -29.53 -11.15 -4.82
N THR A 6 -29.92 -9.89 -4.67
CA THR A 6 -29.35 -8.83 -5.49
C THR A 6 -27.85 -8.69 -5.17
N GLN A 7 -27.11 -7.97 -6.02
CA GLN A 7 -25.69 -7.65 -5.81
C GLN A 7 -25.38 -6.98 -4.44
N LYS A 8 -26.42 -6.55 -3.70
CA LYS A 8 -26.36 -5.72 -2.48
C LYS A 8 -26.33 -6.48 -1.15
N ASP A 9 -26.36 -7.81 -1.15
CA ASP A 9 -26.57 -8.60 0.08
C ASP A 9 -25.27 -9.17 0.71
N VAL A 10 -24.09 -8.82 0.19
CA VAL A 10 -22.81 -9.34 0.71
C VAL A 10 -22.25 -8.37 1.73
N PHE A 11 -22.10 -8.85 2.96
CA PHE A 11 -21.40 -8.15 4.04
C PHE A 11 -20.17 -8.96 4.41
N VAL A 12 -19.00 -8.32 4.40
CA VAL A 12 -17.76 -8.92 4.85
C VAL A 12 -17.53 -8.52 6.30
N ASP A 13 -17.46 -9.50 7.18
CA ASP A 13 -17.17 -9.27 8.59
C ASP A 13 -15.66 -9.06 8.78
N PHE A 14 -15.22 -7.82 8.54
CA PHE A 14 -13.84 -7.41 8.81
C PHE A 14 -13.45 -7.46 10.29
N GLU A 15 -14.32 -7.83 11.22
CA GLU A 15 -13.99 -7.89 12.65
C GLU A 15 -13.82 -9.34 13.11
N ASN A 16 -14.58 -10.28 12.55
CA ASN A 16 -14.62 -11.66 13.04
C ASN A 16 -14.29 -12.75 12.01
N ALA A 17 -13.97 -12.42 10.74
CA ALA A 17 -13.67 -13.42 9.72
C ALA A 17 -12.63 -14.47 10.18
N GLN A 18 -13.00 -15.76 10.11
CA GLN A 18 -12.14 -16.89 10.46
C GLN A 18 -11.82 -17.73 9.22
N PRO A 19 -10.60 -18.27 9.09
CA PRO A 19 -10.22 -19.06 7.94
C PRO A 19 -10.97 -20.40 7.90
N THR A 20 -11.46 -20.75 6.72
CA THR A 20 -11.87 -22.11 6.39
C THR A 20 -10.66 -23.04 6.24
N GLU A 21 -10.90 -24.35 6.18
CA GLU A 21 -9.83 -25.34 5.96
C GLU A 21 -9.11 -25.13 4.62
N ALA A 22 -9.85 -24.74 3.57
CA ALA A 22 -9.29 -24.42 2.26
C ALA A 22 -8.39 -23.18 2.29
N GLU A 23 -8.70 -22.18 3.11
CA GLU A 23 -7.91 -20.95 3.23
C GLU A 23 -6.66 -21.13 4.10
N ARG A 24 -6.64 -22.12 4.99
CA ARG A 24 -5.71 -22.20 6.12
C ARG A 24 -4.24 -22.12 5.71
N THR A 25 -3.86 -22.79 4.63
CA THR A 25 -2.47 -22.83 4.16
C THR A 25 -1.95 -21.46 3.76
N VAL A 26 -2.72 -20.70 2.96
CA VAL A 26 -2.34 -19.35 2.55
C VAL A 26 -2.52 -18.38 3.70
N TYR A 27 -3.58 -18.56 4.49
CA TYR A 27 -3.88 -17.72 5.65
C TYR A 27 -2.72 -17.68 6.65
N ASP A 28 -2.18 -18.85 7.02
CA ASP A 28 -1.11 -18.94 8.01
C ASP A 28 0.20 -18.29 7.50
N LYS A 29 0.49 -18.38 6.20
CA LYS A 29 1.63 -17.66 5.61
C LYS A 29 1.45 -16.15 5.64
N VAL A 30 0.27 -15.66 5.25
CA VAL A 30 -0.02 -14.23 5.20
C VAL A 30 -0.03 -13.63 6.59
N LYS A 31 -0.52 -14.38 7.58
CA LYS A 31 -0.53 -13.97 8.99
C LYS A 31 0.86 -13.60 9.49
N ILE A 32 1.89 -14.36 9.13
CA ILE A 32 3.29 -14.07 9.52
C ILE A 32 3.74 -12.71 8.98
N VAL A 33 3.39 -12.39 7.73
CA VAL A 33 3.73 -11.11 7.10
C VAL A 33 2.94 -9.97 7.76
N LEU A 34 1.65 -10.18 8.06
CA LEU A 34 0.81 -9.19 8.73
C LEU A 34 1.23 -8.92 10.18
N GLU A 35 1.73 -9.90 10.92
CA GLU A 35 2.28 -9.69 12.26
C GLU A 35 3.52 -8.79 12.21
N LYS A 36 4.40 -8.99 11.23
CA LYS A 36 5.54 -8.09 10.98
C LYS A 36 5.10 -6.69 10.57
N SER A 37 4.06 -6.56 9.74
CA SER A 37 3.57 -5.28 9.24
C SER A 37 3.20 -4.31 10.37
N GLN A 38 2.64 -4.83 11.48
CA GLN A 38 2.31 -4.03 12.68
C GLN A 38 3.55 -3.42 13.33
N THR A 39 4.66 -4.16 13.37
CA THR A 39 5.92 -3.69 13.94
C THR A 39 6.56 -2.66 13.03
N ILE A 40 6.58 -2.91 11.72
CA ILE A 40 7.08 -1.96 10.70
C ILE A 40 6.32 -0.64 10.78
N LEU A 41 4.99 -0.69 10.92
CA LEU A 41 4.16 0.50 10.97
C LEU A 41 4.40 1.33 12.23
N LYS A 42 4.59 0.67 13.38
CA LYS A 42 4.97 1.33 14.63
C LYS A 42 6.36 1.98 14.50
N ASP A 43 7.30 1.29 13.88
CA ASP A 43 8.68 1.77 13.73
C ASP A 43 8.78 3.00 12.81
N ILE A 44 8.06 3.03 11.68
CA ILE A 44 8.05 4.20 10.79
C ILE A 44 7.31 5.39 11.42
N GLN A 45 6.25 5.15 12.20
CA GLN A 45 5.56 6.19 12.95
C GLN A 45 6.49 6.87 13.98
N GLN A 46 7.44 6.13 14.54
CA GLN A 46 8.42 6.61 15.52
C GLN A 46 9.73 7.10 14.87
N TYR A 47 9.80 7.19 13.54
CA TYR A 47 11.01 7.60 12.83
C TYR A 47 11.25 9.12 12.98
N THR A 48 12.17 9.50 13.88
CA THR A 48 12.50 10.92 14.16
C THR A 48 13.49 11.53 13.16
N GLY A 49 14.30 10.68 12.51
CA GLY A 49 15.39 11.11 11.64
C GLY A 49 16.64 11.61 12.36
N ALA A 50 17.73 11.81 11.61
CA ALA A 50 19.02 12.31 12.12
C ALA A 50 19.33 13.76 11.68
N THR A 51 18.30 14.53 11.33
CA THR A 51 18.39 15.86 10.70
C THR A 51 19.36 16.82 11.40
N GLU A 52 19.30 16.95 12.72
CA GLU A 52 20.16 17.90 13.46
C GLU A 52 21.63 17.48 13.45
N ALA A 53 21.91 16.21 13.72
CA ALA A 53 23.28 15.68 13.68
C ALA A 53 23.88 15.82 12.26
N ILE A 54 23.09 15.48 11.23
CA ILE A 54 23.48 15.65 9.83
C ILE A 54 23.75 17.12 9.48
N ARG A 55 22.90 18.05 9.93
CA ARG A 55 23.08 19.48 9.70
C ARG A 55 24.38 19.97 10.31
N GLN A 56 24.65 19.62 11.57
CA GLN A 56 25.87 20.00 12.27
C GLN A 56 27.13 19.48 11.57
N ALA A 57 27.10 18.22 11.11
CA ALA A 57 28.19 17.63 10.34
C ALA A 57 28.42 18.32 8.99
N ILE A 58 27.35 18.65 8.25
CA ILE A 58 27.47 19.36 6.97
C ILE A 58 28.01 20.78 7.15
N SER A 59 27.57 21.49 8.20
CA SER A 59 28.05 22.85 8.49
C SER A 59 29.50 22.89 8.99
N ASN A 60 30.00 21.80 9.56
CA ASN A 60 31.34 21.71 10.15
C ASN A 60 32.14 20.51 9.58
N PRO A 61 32.47 20.52 8.29
CA PRO A 61 33.04 19.35 7.60
C PRO A 61 34.45 18.95 8.07
N LYS A 62 35.14 19.81 8.84
CA LYS A 62 36.47 19.54 9.41
C LYS A 62 36.45 18.96 10.82
N SER A 63 35.26 18.79 11.41
CA SER A 63 35.11 18.26 12.77
C SER A 63 34.77 16.79 12.71
N ASP A 64 35.76 15.94 13.00
CA ASP A 64 35.61 14.48 12.99
C ASP A 64 34.55 14.01 14.00
N ASP A 65 34.52 14.60 15.20
CA ASP A 65 33.51 14.32 16.24
C ASP A 65 32.07 14.53 15.73
N LEU A 66 31.82 15.61 14.98
CA LEU A 66 30.50 15.88 14.39
C LEU A 66 30.18 14.93 13.23
N GLN A 67 31.17 14.53 12.42
CA GLN A 67 30.97 13.52 11.38
C GLN A 67 30.60 12.18 11.99
N ASP A 68 31.33 11.74 13.02
CA ASP A 68 31.12 10.47 13.72
C ASP A 68 29.77 10.45 14.43
N LYS A 69 29.39 11.53 15.10
CA LYS A 69 28.08 11.66 15.75
C LYS A 69 26.92 11.56 14.74
N ALA A 70 27.05 12.20 13.58
CA ALA A 70 26.06 12.07 12.51
C ALA A 70 26.01 10.66 11.93
N TRP A 71 27.16 10.01 11.77
CA TRP A 71 27.27 8.64 11.29
C TRP A 71 26.62 7.63 12.26
N GLN A 72 26.94 7.72 13.55
CA GLN A 72 26.34 6.89 14.61
C GLN A 72 24.83 7.11 14.74
N SER A 73 24.35 8.33 14.49
CA SER A 73 22.91 8.64 14.51
C SER A 73 22.18 8.09 13.29
N VAL A 74 22.77 8.17 12.09
CA VAL A 74 22.11 7.77 10.84
C VAL A 74 22.14 6.26 10.59
N CYS A 75 23.17 5.56 11.06
CA CYS A 75 23.35 4.12 10.82
C CYS A 75 22.16 3.25 11.29
N PRO A 76 21.70 3.35 12.55
CA PRO A 76 20.53 2.59 13.01
C PRO A 76 19.26 2.91 12.21
N LEU A 77 19.09 4.17 11.81
CA LEU A 77 17.95 4.61 11.00
C LEU A 77 17.99 3.98 9.61
N VAL A 78 19.16 3.93 8.97
CA VAL A 78 19.35 3.25 7.68
C VAL A 78 19.10 1.74 7.82
N GLY A 79 19.44 1.14 8.95
CA GLY A 79 19.04 -0.24 9.27
C GLY A 79 17.52 -0.43 9.24
N LYS A 80 16.75 0.51 9.82
CA LYS A 80 15.28 0.50 9.72
C LYS A 80 14.80 0.67 8.28
N LEU A 81 15.37 1.62 7.53
CA LEU A 81 14.99 1.85 6.13
C LEU A 81 15.25 0.63 5.25
N LYS A 82 16.38 -0.07 5.48
CA LYS A 82 16.67 -1.35 4.85
C LYS A 82 15.62 -2.40 5.18
N ASN A 83 15.27 -2.55 6.47
CA ASN A 83 14.25 -3.50 6.91
C ASN A 83 12.88 -3.24 6.26
N TYR A 84 12.46 -1.97 6.12
CA TYR A 84 11.20 -1.64 5.46
C TYR A 84 11.21 -2.00 3.97
N TYR A 85 12.33 -1.78 3.29
CA TYR A 85 12.50 -2.20 1.89
C TYR A 85 12.53 -3.73 1.76
N GLU A 86 13.20 -4.45 2.66
CA GLU A 86 13.21 -5.91 2.63
C GLU A 86 11.79 -6.47 2.86
N PHE A 87 11.05 -5.87 3.80
CA PHE A 87 9.65 -6.20 4.05
C PHE A 87 8.75 -5.96 2.84
N SER A 88 9.00 -4.95 2.02
CA SER A 88 8.21 -4.73 0.81
C SER A 88 8.34 -5.90 -0.19
N ASN A 89 9.48 -6.58 -0.24
CA ASN A 89 9.63 -7.79 -1.05
C ASN A 89 8.84 -8.98 -0.47
N GLU A 90 8.67 -9.07 0.86
CA GLU A 90 7.77 -10.06 1.48
C GLU A 90 6.31 -9.77 1.09
N VAL A 91 5.91 -8.50 1.03
CA VAL A 91 4.59 -8.07 0.57
C VAL A 91 4.38 -8.41 -0.91
N ASP A 92 5.35 -8.15 -1.81
CA ASP A 92 5.27 -8.57 -3.23
C ASP A 92 4.98 -10.08 -3.33
N GLY A 93 5.74 -10.91 -2.61
CA GLY A 93 5.59 -12.36 -2.64
C GLY A 93 4.22 -12.85 -2.16
N ILE A 94 3.78 -12.37 -0.99
CA ILE A 94 2.55 -12.88 -0.37
C ILE A 94 1.28 -12.45 -1.12
N VAL A 95 1.33 -11.31 -1.80
CA VAL A 95 0.21 -10.82 -2.62
C VAL A 95 -0.01 -11.73 -3.83
N GLN A 96 1.05 -12.26 -4.44
CA GLN A 96 0.91 -13.27 -5.51
C GLN A 96 0.12 -14.49 -5.02
N GLU A 97 0.45 -15.00 -3.83
CA GLU A 97 -0.22 -16.17 -3.25
C GLU A 97 -1.69 -15.89 -2.93
N LEU A 98 -2.01 -14.69 -2.43
CA LEU A 98 -3.40 -14.29 -2.18
C LEU A 98 -4.21 -14.18 -3.47
N LEU A 99 -3.68 -13.50 -4.48
CA LEU A 99 -4.37 -13.30 -5.76
C LEU A 99 -4.57 -14.64 -6.48
N GLN A 100 -3.65 -15.59 -6.34
CA GLN A 100 -3.82 -16.93 -6.90
C GLN A 100 -5.07 -17.64 -6.37
N VAL A 101 -5.40 -17.46 -5.09
CA VAL A 101 -6.60 -18.05 -4.48
C VAL A 101 -7.84 -17.20 -4.72
N LEU A 102 -7.74 -15.88 -4.56
CA LEU A 102 -8.89 -14.95 -4.66
C LEU A 102 -9.34 -14.68 -6.11
N CYS A 103 -8.52 -15.00 -7.11
CA CYS A 103 -8.81 -14.77 -8.53
C CYS A 103 -8.76 -16.06 -9.36
N SER A 104 -8.94 -17.22 -8.73
CA SER A 104 -8.94 -18.52 -9.41
C SER A 104 -10.12 -18.64 -10.40
N ASN A 105 -10.05 -19.61 -11.31
CA ASN A 105 -11.16 -19.91 -12.23
C ASN A 105 -12.31 -20.70 -11.58
N ASP A 106 -12.14 -21.18 -10.35
CA ASP A 106 -13.06 -22.14 -9.74
C ASP A 106 -14.33 -21.50 -9.19
N LEU A 107 -14.28 -20.20 -8.89
CA LEU A 107 -15.38 -19.44 -8.29
C LEU A 107 -15.54 -18.10 -9.03
N SER A 108 -16.77 -17.58 -9.06
CA SER A 108 -16.98 -16.19 -9.46
C SER A 108 -16.38 -15.22 -8.42
N PRO A 109 -16.05 -13.97 -8.80
CA PRO A 109 -15.58 -12.93 -7.87
C PRO A 109 -16.44 -12.78 -6.61
N ARG A 110 -17.76 -12.93 -6.75
CA ARG A 110 -18.69 -12.88 -5.62
C ARG A 110 -18.57 -14.11 -4.72
N GLU A 111 -18.48 -15.29 -5.30
CA GLU A 111 -18.32 -16.54 -4.53
C GLU A 111 -16.99 -16.57 -3.79
N HIS A 112 -15.91 -16.06 -4.40
CA HIS A 112 -14.64 -15.84 -3.71
C HIS A 112 -14.83 -14.98 -2.45
N LEU A 113 -15.52 -13.85 -2.55
CA LEU A 113 -15.73 -12.95 -1.41
C LEU A 113 -16.70 -13.51 -0.36
N GLU A 114 -17.68 -14.31 -0.75
CA GLU A 114 -18.61 -14.95 0.19
C GLU A 114 -17.97 -16.13 0.94
N GLN A 115 -17.13 -16.92 0.26
CA GLN A 115 -16.56 -18.17 0.80
C GLN A 115 -15.16 -17.99 1.41
N GLN A 116 -14.38 -17.02 0.94
CA GLN A 116 -12.98 -16.80 1.33
C GLN A 116 -12.80 -15.46 2.06
N GLN A 117 -13.69 -15.18 3.02
CA GLN A 117 -13.71 -13.92 3.76
C GLN A 117 -12.43 -13.68 4.57
N ALA A 118 -11.76 -14.73 5.04
CA ALA A 118 -10.54 -14.58 5.84
C ALA A 118 -9.35 -14.16 4.98
N LEU A 119 -9.19 -14.73 3.79
CA LEU A 119 -8.18 -14.28 2.82
C LEU A 119 -8.49 -12.89 2.29
N PHE A 120 -9.78 -12.58 2.03
CA PHE A 120 -10.16 -11.23 1.64
C PHE A 120 -9.82 -10.22 2.74
N ARG A 121 -10.09 -10.56 4.01
CA ARG A 121 -9.68 -9.74 5.16
C ARG A 121 -8.17 -9.53 5.22
N GLN A 122 -7.38 -10.57 5.00
CA GLN A 122 -5.92 -10.42 5.01
C GLN A 122 -5.40 -9.56 3.86
N PHE A 123 -5.99 -9.68 2.66
CA PHE A 123 -5.67 -8.78 1.56
C PHE A 123 -6.03 -7.32 1.89
N ALA A 124 -7.18 -7.11 2.54
CA ALA A 124 -7.59 -5.82 3.05
C ALA A 124 -6.62 -5.26 4.13
N ASP A 125 -6.11 -6.11 5.03
CA ASP A 125 -5.09 -5.71 6.02
C ASP A 125 -3.75 -5.32 5.36
N ILE A 126 -3.36 -5.99 4.25
CA ILE A 126 -2.18 -5.59 3.46
C ILE A 126 -2.41 -4.21 2.84
N LEU A 127 -3.58 -3.96 2.23
CA LEU A 127 -3.93 -2.65 1.66
C LEU A 127 -3.93 -1.54 2.72
N ASP A 128 -4.48 -1.81 3.90
CA ASP A 128 -4.47 -0.87 5.04
C ASP A 128 -3.03 -0.53 5.45
N PHE A 129 -2.17 -1.54 5.60
CA PHE A 129 -0.76 -1.34 5.90
C PHE A 129 -0.07 -0.48 4.84
N VAL A 130 -0.25 -0.82 3.56
CA VAL A 130 0.39 -0.15 2.43
C VAL A 130 0.05 1.35 2.41
N LEU A 131 -1.24 1.69 2.49
CA LEU A 131 -1.68 3.09 2.47
C LEU A 131 -1.19 3.86 3.71
N ARG A 132 -1.23 3.25 4.89
CA ARG A 132 -0.77 3.90 6.13
C ARG A 132 0.74 4.10 6.16
N PHE A 133 1.51 3.13 5.67
CA PHE A 133 2.96 3.26 5.54
C PHE A 133 3.31 4.43 4.61
N ASP A 134 2.65 4.51 3.46
CA ASP A 134 2.93 5.53 2.46
C ASP A 134 2.52 6.93 2.95
N ASP A 135 1.39 7.07 3.66
CA ASP A 135 0.99 8.33 4.31
C ASP A 135 2.05 8.81 5.33
N LEU A 136 2.56 7.89 6.17
CA LEU A 136 3.63 8.20 7.14
C LEU A 136 4.94 8.57 6.44
N LYS A 137 5.27 7.89 5.34
CA LYS A 137 6.45 8.20 4.53
C LYS A 137 6.34 9.56 3.85
N MET A 138 5.18 9.89 3.27
CA MET A 138 4.96 11.16 2.56
C MET A 138 5.07 12.37 3.50
N THR A 139 4.67 12.21 4.76
CA THR A 139 4.72 13.27 5.78
C THR A 139 6.07 13.39 6.49
N ASN A 140 7.04 12.50 6.20
CA ASN A 140 8.34 12.48 6.86
C ASN A 140 9.52 12.66 5.87
N PRO A 141 9.95 13.91 5.60
CA PRO A 141 11.05 14.17 4.66
C PRO A 141 12.41 13.67 5.16
N SER A 142 12.57 13.40 6.46
CA SER A 142 13.84 12.93 7.04
C SER A 142 14.27 11.57 6.46
N ILE A 143 13.32 10.70 6.09
CA ILE A 143 13.60 9.37 5.51
C ILE A 143 14.52 9.47 4.30
N GLN A 144 14.19 10.33 3.33
CA GLN A 144 14.99 10.49 2.10
C GLN A 144 16.31 11.21 2.38
N ASN A 145 16.30 12.20 3.29
CA ASN A 145 17.47 12.99 3.63
C ASN A 145 18.54 12.15 4.34
N ASP A 146 18.14 11.35 5.33
CA ASP A 146 19.00 10.46 6.09
C ASP A 146 19.67 9.44 5.16
N PHE A 147 18.88 8.78 4.31
CA PHE A 147 19.41 7.79 3.38
C PHE A 147 20.35 8.40 2.33
N SER A 148 20.02 9.60 1.85
CA SER A 148 20.88 10.35 0.93
C SER A 148 22.19 10.81 1.58
N TYR A 149 22.16 11.20 2.85
CA TYR A 149 23.37 11.50 3.62
C TYR A 149 24.23 10.25 3.79
N TYR A 150 23.66 9.13 4.24
CA TYR A 150 24.36 7.86 4.41
C TYR A 150 25.08 7.43 3.13
N ARG A 151 24.38 7.43 1.98
CA ARG A 151 24.99 7.07 0.69
C ARG A 151 26.17 7.96 0.30
N ARG A 152 26.05 9.28 0.49
CA ARG A 152 27.13 10.22 0.18
C ARG A 152 28.33 10.02 1.10
N THR A 153 28.10 9.79 2.38
CA THR A 153 29.18 9.58 3.37
C THR A 153 29.89 8.25 3.15
N LEU A 154 29.14 7.17 2.93
CA LEU A 154 29.72 5.86 2.58
C LEU A 154 30.59 5.92 1.32
N SER A 155 30.15 6.64 0.29
CA SER A 155 30.93 6.82 -0.94
C SER A 155 32.26 7.54 -0.70
N ARG A 156 32.27 8.60 0.14
CA ARG A 156 33.50 9.31 0.50
C ARG A 156 34.47 8.44 1.29
N MET A 157 33.97 7.70 2.29
CA MET A 157 34.79 6.81 3.13
C MET A 157 35.45 5.69 2.31
N LYS A 158 34.75 5.14 1.31
CA LYS A 158 35.32 4.16 0.37
C LYS A 158 36.47 4.74 -0.46
N LEU A 159 36.32 5.96 -0.95
CA LEU A 159 37.39 6.65 -1.69
C LEU A 159 38.63 6.95 -0.82
N ALA A 160 38.43 7.10 0.50
CA ALA A 160 39.50 7.30 1.47
C ALA A 160 40.16 6.00 1.96
N ASN A 161 39.73 4.83 1.47
CA ASN A 161 40.19 3.49 1.91
C ASN A 161 39.95 3.19 3.41
N GLU A 162 38.93 3.79 4.02
CA GLU A 162 38.56 3.57 5.43
C GLU A 162 37.58 2.39 5.61
N GLU A 163 37.53 1.45 4.66
CA GLU A 163 36.51 0.38 4.60
C GLU A 163 36.51 -0.55 5.83
N HIS A 164 37.64 -0.70 6.51
CA HIS A 164 37.77 -1.55 7.70
C HIS A 164 37.09 -0.98 8.95
N ILE A 165 36.67 0.30 8.94
CA ILE A 165 36.09 1.00 10.09
C ILE A 165 34.56 1.04 10.00
N VAL A 166 34.00 0.82 8.82
CA VAL A 166 32.59 1.06 8.54
C VAL A 166 31.78 -0.23 8.59
N GLU A 167 30.84 -0.33 9.53
CA GLU A 167 29.82 -1.38 9.51
C GLU A 167 28.97 -1.19 8.25
N ASN A 168 29.22 -2.02 7.24
CA ASN A 168 28.56 -1.88 5.94
C ASN A 168 27.15 -2.48 6.00
N ILE A 169 26.19 -1.70 6.49
CA ILE A 169 24.79 -2.11 6.70
C ILE A 169 24.13 -2.50 5.37
N VAL A 170 24.54 -1.85 4.26
CA VAL A 170 23.88 -1.93 2.96
C VAL A 170 24.92 -1.99 1.84
N SER A 171 24.88 -3.03 1.01
CA SER A 171 25.72 -3.13 -0.19
C SER A 171 25.42 -2.00 -1.19
N ASN A 172 26.37 -1.67 -2.09
CA ASN A 172 26.15 -0.60 -3.09
C ASN A 172 24.92 -0.86 -3.98
N GLU A 173 24.70 -2.12 -4.39
CA GLU A 173 23.54 -2.52 -5.18
C GLU A 173 22.24 -2.34 -4.40
N MET A 174 22.20 -2.84 -3.16
CA MET A 174 21.04 -2.69 -2.28
C MET A 174 20.75 -1.21 -2.02
N ALA A 175 21.78 -0.38 -1.84
CA ALA A 175 21.61 1.05 -1.60
C ALA A 175 20.96 1.77 -2.78
N ASN A 176 21.22 1.34 -4.02
CA ASN A 176 20.56 1.88 -5.20
C ASN A 176 19.09 1.47 -5.27
N ARG A 177 18.76 0.23 -4.93
CA ARG A 177 17.36 -0.25 -4.88
C ARG A 177 16.54 0.47 -3.80
N ILE A 178 17.10 0.60 -2.61
CA ILE A 178 16.47 1.35 -1.51
C ILE A 178 16.28 2.83 -1.89
N ALA A 179 17.23 3.44 -2.59
CA ALA A 179 17.09 4.82 -3.06
C ALA A 179 15.91 4.98 -4.03
N LEU A 180 15.77 4.05 -5.00
CA LEU A 180 14.65 4.04 -5.95
C LEU A 180 13.31 3.80 -5.26
N PHE A 181 13.29 2.94 -4.24
CA PHE A 181 12.11 2.71 -3.41
C PHE A 181 11.66 4.03 -2.75
N TYR A 182 12.51 4.69 -1.96
CA TYR A 182 12.13 5.91 -1.25
C TYR A 182 11.97 7.17 -2.12
N ALA A 183 12.50 7.17 -3.35
CA ALA A 183 12.26 8.23 -4.31
C ALA A 183 10.79 8.30 -4.76
N ASN A 184 10.07 7.18 -4.72
CA ASN A 184 8.64 7.17 -5.02
C ASN A 184 7.82 7.73 -3.85
N SER A 185 6.80 8.54 -4.10
CA SER A 185 5.92 9.10 -3.06
C SER A 185 5.19 8.01 -2.28
N THR A 186 4.75 6.95 -2.96
CA THR A 186 3.95 5.84 -2.43
C THR A 186 4.67 4.50 -2.69
N PRO A 187 5.80 4.26 -2.00
CA PRO A 187 6.69 3.15 -2.32
C PRO A 187 6.07 1.76 -2.09
N MET A 188 5.27 1.58 -1.04
CA MET A 188 4.61 0.30 -0.78
C MET A 188 3.46 0.05 -1.76
N LEU A 189 2.71 1.09 -2.11
CA LEU A 189 1.63 0.99 -3.09
C LEU A 189 2.18 0.71 -4.48
N LYS A 190 3.32 1.30 -4.85
CA LYS A 190 4.01 0.94 -6.08
C LYS A 190 4.38 -0.54 -6.11
N VAL A 191 4.96 -1.08 -5.03
CA VAL A 191 5.27 -2.51 -4.94
C VAL A 191 4.02 -3.36 -5.10
N LEU A 192 2.92 -2.99 -4.43
CA LEU A 192 1.66 -3.71 -4.53
C LEU A 192 1.05 -3.67 -5.95
N SER A 193 1.08 -2.52 -6.61
CA SER A 193 0.62 -2.36 -7.99
C SER A 193 1.48 -3.19 -8.96
N GLU A 194 2.81 -3.12 -8.85
CA GLU A 194 3.73 -3.91 -9.67
C GLU A 194 3.55 -5.41 -9.46
N ALA A 195 3.35 -5.84 -8.21
CA ALA A 195 3.01 -7.22 -7.87
C ALA A 195 1.71 -7.65 -8.57
N THR A 196 0.65 -6.85 -8.47
CA THR A 196 -0.64 -7.19 -9.07
C THR A 196 -0.57 -7.25 -10.60
N THR A 197 0.15 -6.31 -11.25
CA THR A 197 0.40 -6.35 -12.69
C THR A 197 1.25 -7.55 -13.09
N LYS A 198 2.26 -7.91 -12.28
CA LYS A 198 3.09 -9.11 -12.49
C LYS A 198 2.26 -10.39 -12.37
N PHE A 199 1.32 -10.47 -11.43
CA PHE A 199 0.43 -11.62 -11.26
C PHE A 199 -0.33 -11.89 -12.56
N VAL A 200 -1.01 -10.86 -13.09
CA VAL A 200 -1.82 -10.95 -14.31
C VAL A 200 -0.99 -11.25 -15.55
N SER A 201 0.23 -10.70 -15.65
CA SER A 201 1.10 -10.95 -16.81
C SER A 201 1.79 -12.32 -16.79
N THR A 202 1.98 -12.93 -15.62
CA THR A 202 2.63 -14.23 -15.46
C THR A 202 1.65 -15.40 -15.54
N HIS A 203 0.42 -15.25 -15.06
CA HIS A 203 -0.63 -16.27 -15.10
C HIS A 203 -1.50 -16.13 -16.35
N LYS A 204 -0.92 -16.38 -17.52
CA LYS A 204 -1.63 -16.24 -18.82
C LYS A 204 -2.80 -17.20 -19.01
N ASP A 205 -2.87 -18.24 -18.19
CA ASP A 205 -3.96 -19.21 -18.10
C ASP A 205 -5.18 -18.67 -17.33
N LEU A 206 -5.01 -17.62 -16.53
CA LEU A 206 -6.08 -16.90 -15.87
C LEU A 206 -6.52 -15.70 -16.73
N PRO A 207 -7.82 -15.56 -17.06
CA PRO A 207 -8.33 -14.35 -17.69
C PRO A 207 -8.05 -13.12 -16.82
N VAL A 208 -7.64 -12.02 -17.45
CA VAL A 208 -7.42 -10.73 -16.76
C VAL A 208 -8.69 -10.28 -16.04
N GLU A 209 -9.85 -10.60 -16.63
CA GLU A 209 -11.16 -10.28 -16.07
C GLU A 209 -11.35 -10.86 -14.67
N ASN A 210 -10.79 -12.04 -14.34
CA ASN A 210 -10.95 -12.60 -13.00
C ASN A 210 -10.36 -11.69 -11.92
N THR A 211 -9.14 -11.17 -12.17
CA THR A 211 -8.49 -10.26 -11.22
C THR A 211 -9.20 -8.91 -11.21
N THR A 212 -9.52 -8.34 -12.38
CA THR A 212 -10.17 -7.02 -12.43
C THR A 212 -11.58 -7.06 -11.84
N ASP A 213 -12.35 -8.10 -12.10
CA ASP A 213 -13.71 -8.26 -11.57
C ASP A 213 -13.69 -8.56 -10.07
N CYS A 214 -12.69 -9.30 -9.58
CA CYS A 214 -12.45 -9.46 -8.14
C CYS A 214 -12.21 -8.10 -7.48
N LEU A 215 -11.24 -7.32 -7.99
CA LEU A 215 -10.92 -6.00 -7.45
C LEU A 215 -12.12 -5.03 -7.51
N SER A 216 -12.89 -5.04 -8.61
CA SER A 216 -14.08 -4.19 -8.70
C SER A 216 -15.21 -4.62 -7.77
N THR A 217 -15.40 -5.93 -7.60
CA THR A 217 -16.40 -6.44 -6.66
C THR A 217 -16.03 -6.06 -5.22
N MET A 218 -14.75 -6.11 -4.85
CA MET A 218 -14.27 -5.67 -3.55
C MET A 218 -14.50 -4.17 -3.35
N ALA A 219 -14.24 -3.35 -4.36
CA ALA A 219 -14.48 -1.90 -4.32
C ALA A 219 -15.97 -1.60 -4.08
N ASP A 220 -16.85 -2.27 -4.83
CA ASP A 220 -18.29 -2.09 -4.70
C ASP A 220 -18.83 -2.56 -3.36
N ILE A 221 -18.35 -3.69 -2.82
CA ILE A 221 -18.73 -4.16 -1.48
C ILE A 221 -18.31 -3.14 -0.42
N CYS A 222 -17.07 -2.66 -0.44
CA CYS A 222 -16.61 -1.66 0.52
C CYS A 222 -17.48 -0.39 0.44
N LYS A 223 -17.75 0.10 -0.79
CA LYS A 223 -18.65 1.24 -1.02
C LYS A 223 -20.04 1.00 -0.43
N VAL A 224 -20.67 -0.13 -0.74
CA VAL A 224 -22.01 -0.49 -0.25
C VAL A 224 -22.05 -0.61 1.28
N MET A 225 -21.01 -1.19 1.89
CA MET A 225 -20.90 -1.30 3.35
C MET A 225 -20.85 0.07 4.04
N ILE A 226 -20.28 1.08 3.37
CA ILE A 226 -20.18 2.46 3.89
C ILE A 226 -21.44 3.28 3.59
N GLU A 227 -22.07 3.10 2.43
CA GLU A 227 -23.27 3.84 2.02
C GLU A 227 -24.54 3.35 2.73
N SER A 228 -24.62 2.06 3.05
CA SER A 228 -25.78 1.46 3.69
C SER A 228 -25.79 1.73 5.20
N PRO A 229 -26.81 2.44 5.74
CA PRO A 229 -26.95 2.60 7.18
C PRO A 229 -27.10 1.26 7.92
N GLU A 230 -27.71 0.26 7.26
CA GLU A 230 -27.86 -1.08 7.82
C GLU A 230 -26.49 -1.73 8.07
N PHE A 231 -25.58 -1.69 7.09
CA PHE A 231 -24.25 -2.25 7.26
C PHE A 231 -23.37 -1.39 8.16
N THR A 232 -23.44 -0.07 8.04
CA THR A 232 -22.67 0.83 8.90
C THR A 232 -23.04 0.65 10.38
N SER A 233 -24.31 0.37 10.69
CA SER A 233 -24.76 0.07 12.06
C SER A 233 -24.21 -1.24 12.64
N ARG A 234 -23.67 -2.14 11.79
CA ARG A 234 -23.02 -3.37 12.22
C ARG A 234 -21.54 -3.17 12.58
N PHE A 235 -20.94 -2.05 12.19
CA PHE A 235 -19.55 -1.75 12.54
C PHE A 235 -19.43 -1.48 14.03
N GLN A 236 -18.48 -2.15 14.70
CA GLN A 236 -18.24 -1.94 16.12
C GLN A 236 -17.46 -0.64 16.39
N SER A 237 -16.77 -0.11 15.37
CA SER A 237 -15.93 1.08 15.54
C SER A 237 -15.90 1.99 14.32
N VAL A 238 -15.57 3.26 14.56
CA VAL A 238 -15.26 4.23 13.50
C VAL A 238 -14.01 3.81 12.71
N GLU A 239 -13.09 3.08 13.34
CA GLU A 239 -11.88 2.57 12.69
C GLU A 239 -12.22 1.54 11.61
N THR A 240 -13.23 0.68 11.83
CA THR A 240 -13.72 -0.27 10.82
C THR A 240 -14.23 0.44 9.57
N LYS A 241 -14.89 1.59 9.73
CA LYS A 241 -15.33 2.43 8.60
C LYS A 241 -14.13 3.01 7.84
N LEU A 242 -13.13 3.54 8.55
CA LEU A 242 -11.91 4.10 7.95
C LEU A 242 -11.08 3.02 7.25
N PHE A 243 -10.98 1.83 7.84
CA PHE A 243 -10.39 0.65 7.24
C PHE A 243 -11.08 0.31 5.92
N CYS A 244 -12.42 0.23 5.91
CA CYS A 244 -13.19 -0.04 4.70
C CYS A 244 -12.96 1.01 3.58
N LEU A 245 -12.86 2.30 3.95
CA LEU A 245 -12.52 3.38 3.01
C LEU A 245 -11.11 3.21 2.41
N ARG A 246 -10.13 2.81 3.23
CA ARG A 246 -8.76 2.54 2.79
C ARG A 246 -8.71 1.36 1.82
N VAL A 247 -9.38 0.26 2.17
CA VAL A 247 -9.48 -0.93 1.31
C VAL A 247 -10.11 -0.56 -0.03
N MET A 248 -11.23 0.17 -0.04
CA MET A 248 -11.90 0.65 -1.25
C MET A 248 -10.94 1.43 -2.16
N VAL A 249 -10.21 2.40 -1.62
CA VAL A 249 -9.25 3.20 -2.39
C VAL A 249 -8.08 2.36 -2.89
N GLY A 250 -7.55 1.47 -2.05
CA GLY A 250 -6.47 0.56 -2.42
C GLY A 250 -6.84 -0.32 -3.61
N VAL A 251 -8.00 -1.00 -3.58
CA VAL A 251 -8.42 -1.85 -4.70
C VAL A 251 -8.77 -1.06 -5.96
N ILE A 252 -9.28 0.17 -5.84
CA ILE A 252 -9.51 1.06 -6.99
C ILE A 252 -8.19 1.39 -7.68
N ILE A 253 -7.14 1.69 -6.91
CA ILE A 253 -5.82 1.98 -7.46
C ILE A 253 -5.27 0.72 -8.15
N LEU A 254 -5.33 -0.45 -7.51
CA LEU A 254 -4.87 -1.69 -8.14
C LEU A 254 -5.62 -2.01 -9.43
N TYR A 255 -6.95 -1.85 -9.45
CA TYR A 255 -7.76 -2.01 -10.65
C TYR A 255 -7.28 -1.06 -11.76
N ASP A 256 -6.97 0.19 -11.43
CA ASP A 256 -6.49 1.17 -12.40
C ASP A 256 -5.14 0.80 -13.04
N TYR A 257 -4.27 0.07 -12.33
CA TYR A 257 -2.99 -0.42 -12.88
C TYR A 257 -3.14 -1.68 -13.74
N VAL A 258 -4.15 -2.51 -13.46
CA VAL A 258 -4.30 -3.84 -14.07
C VAL A 258 -5.26 -3.82 -15.24
N HIS A 259 -6.35 -3.05 -15.13
CA HIS A 259 -7.39 -3.02 -16.15
C HIS A 259 -6.95 -2.22 -17.38
N PRO A 260 -7.11 -2.73 -18.63
CA PRO A 260 -6.55 -2.10 -19.83
C PRO A 260 -6.98 -0.66 -20.11
N VAL A 261 -8.18 -0.27 -19.66
CA VAL A 261 -8.71 1.10 -19.81
C VAL A 261 -8.74 1.88 -18.50
N GLY A 262 -8.24 1.30 -17.41
CA GLY A 262 -8.22 1.91 -16.09
C GLY A 262 -9.57 1.97 -15.37
N ALA A 263 -9.53 2.52 -14.15
CA ALA A 263 -10.69 2.67 -13.26
C ALA A 263 -11.59 3.86 -13.65
N PHE A 264 -11.08 4.80 -14.46
CA PHE A 264 -11.71 6.09 -14.73
C PHE A 264 -12.49 6.16 -16.05
N ALA A 265 -12.35 5.14 -16.91
CA ALA A 265 -13.07 5.07 -18.18
C ALA A 265 -14.59 4.91 -17.95
N LYS A 266 -15.39 5.42 -18.89
CA LYS A 266 -16.87 5.33 -18.82
C LYS A 266 -17.42 3.91 -18.75
N GLY A 267 -16.68 2.93 -19.27
CA GLY A 267 -17.04 1.50 -19.25
C GLY A 267 -16.36 0.70 -18.14
N SER A 268 -15.68 1.36 -17.20
CA SER A 268 -15.07 0.72 -16.04
C SER A 268 -16.13 0.07 -15.15
N SER A 269 -15.81 -1.10 -14.57
CA SER A 269 -16.66 -1.75 -13.57
C SER A 269 -16.65 -1.02 -12.22
N ILE A 270 -15.69 -0.11 -12.02
CA ILE A 270 -15.59 0.72 -10.81
C ILE A 270 -16.52 1.93 -10.93
N ASP A 271 -17.50 2.04 -10.03
CA ASP A 271 -18.22 3.29 -9.80
C ASP A 271 -17.35 4.31 -9.05
N ILE A 272 -16.41 4.88 -9.79
CA ILE A 272 -15.42 5.82 -9.27
C ILE A 272 -16.06 7.12 -8.80
N LYS A 273 -17.17 7.54 -9.42
CA LYS A 273 -17.91 8.74 -9.02
C LYS A 273 -18.58 8.55 -7.64
N GLY A 274 -19.26 7.41 -7.45
CA GLY A 274 -19.81 7.03 -6.14
C GLY A 274 -18.72 6.90 -5.09
N SER A 275 -17.61 6.24 -5.43
CA SER A 275 -16.48 6.06 -4.51
C SER A 275 -15.87 7.39 -4.03
N ILE A 276 -15.67 8.36 -4.93
CA ILE A 276 -15.18 9.70 -4.56
C ILE A 276 -16.21 10.45 -3.70
N LYS A 277 -17.51 10.29 -3.99
CA LYS A 277 -18.58 10.90 -3.19
C LYS A 277 -18.55 10.36 -1.76
N VAL A 278 -18.46 9.04 -1.60
CA VAL A 278 -18.36 8.38 -0.28
C VAL A 278 -17.18 8.90 0.53
N LEU A 279 -16.03 9.14 -0.11
CA LEU A 279 -14.87 9.76 0.54
C LEU A 279 -15.16 11.21 0.96
N LYS A 280 -15.74 12.02 0.07
CA LYS A 280 -16.05 13.43 0.35
C LYS A 280 -17.12 13.64 1.42
N ASP A 281 -17.97 12.64 1.65
CA ASP A 281 -18.97 12.67 2.72
C ASP A 281 -18.35 12.41 4.11
N GLN A 282 -17.05 12.08 4.20
CA GLN A 282 -16.33 11.92 5.46
C GLN A 282 -15.67 13.22 5.94
N GLU A 283 -15.24 13.25 7.20
CA GLU A 283 -14.43 14.34 7.73
C GLU A 283 -13.12 14.48 6.92
N GLN A 284 -12.93 15.62 6.25
CA GLN A 284 -11.85 15.82 5.29
C GLN A 284 -10.45 15.46 5.84
N ARG A 285 -10.17 15.83 7.09
CA ARG A 285 -8.88 15.55 7.75
C ARG A 285 -8.54 14.05 7.82
N ARG A 286 -9.55 13.17 7.84
CA ARG A 286 -9.37 11.72 7.95
C ARG A 286 -9.18 11.02 6.60
N VAL A 287 -9.58 11.66 5.50
CA VAL A 287 -9.60 11.04 4.16
C VAL A 287 -8.76 11.78 3.12
N GLU A 288 -8.14 12.92 3.48
CA GLU A 288 -7.30 13.70 2.57
C GLU A 288 -6.13 12.87 2.02
N GLY A 289 -5.52 12.01 2.84
CA GLY A 289 -4.50 11.06 2.38
C GLY A 289 -5.00 10.12 1.28
N LEU A 290 -6.23 9.63 1.42
CA LEU A 290 -6.87 8.73 0.44
C LEU A 290 -7.25 9.45 -0.86
N LEU A 291 -7.73 10.69 -0.75
CA LEU A 291 -7.98 11.54 -1.92
C LEU A 291 -6.65 11.84 -2.65
N ASN A 292 -5.57 12.08 -1.93
CA ASN A 292 -4.24 12.26 -2.51
C ASN A 292 -3.70 10.99 -3.15
N ALA A 293 -3.94 9.82 -2.56
CA ALA A 293 -3.59 8.53 -3.18
C ALA A 293 -4.28 8.38 -4.55
N LEU A 294 -5.57 8.69 -4.64
CA LEU A 294 -6.29 8.71 -5.93
C LEU A 294 -5.76 9.77 -6.91
N ARG A 295 -5.34 10.94 -6.44
CA ARG A 295 -4.81 12.03 -7.31
C ARG A 295 -3.44 11.72 -7.91
N TYR A 296 -2.56 11.13 -7.11
CA TYR A 296 -1.14 11.10 -7.42
C TYR A 296 -0.58 9.70 -7.71
N THR A 297 -1.32 8.65 -7.33
CA THR A 297 -0.84 7.26 -7.53
C THR A 297 -1.58 6.52 -8.63
N THR A 298 -2.69 7.06 -9.15
CA THR A 298 -3.44 6.44 -10.25
C THR A 298 -2.73 6.65 -11.59
N LEU A 299 -2.93 5.70 -12.50
CA LEU A 299 -2.32 5.67 -13.82
C LEU A 299 -3.15 6.47 -14.84
N HIS A 300 -4.48 6.29 -14.84
CA HIS A 300 -5.34 6.80 -15.92
C HIS A 300 -6.15 8.06 -15.55
N LEU A 301 -6.01 8.61 -14.34
CA LEU A 301 -6.76 9.81 -13.92
C LEU A 301 -6.51 11.00 -14.87
N ASN A 302 -5.29 11.14 -15.37
CA ASN A 302 -4.90 12.29 -16.19
C ASN A 302 -5.20 12.11 -17.68
N ASP A 303 -5.61 10.92 -18.13
CA ASP A 303 -5.92 10.62 -19.53
C ASP A 303 -6.99 11.53 -20.13
N GLU A 304 -6.89 11.81 -21.43
CA GLU A 304 -7.89 12.62 -22.14
C GLU A 304 -9.30 11.99 -22.13
N SER A 305 -9.35 10.65 -22.06
CA SER A 305 -10.59 9.86 -21.99
C SER A 305 -11.31 10.00 -20.64
N THR A 306 -10.60 10.36 -19.57
CA THR A 306 -11.15 10.49 -18.23
C THR A 306 -12.14 11.65 -18.14
N PRO A 307 -13.41 11.42 -17.72
CA PRO A 307 -14.43 12.47 -17.69
C PRO A 307 -14.02 13.70 -16.87
N LYS A 308 -14.21 14.90 -17.43
CA LYS A 308 -13.89 16.19 -16.78
C LYS A 308 -14.54 16.35 -15.41
N THR A 309 -15.74 15.80 -15.23
CA THR A 309 -16.46 15.80 -13.96
C THR A 309 -15.67 15.07 -12.86
N ILE A 310 -15.04 13.95 -13.18
CA ILE A 310 -14.23 13.18 -12.22
C ILE A 310 -12.95 13.95 -11.87
N LYS A 311 -12.27 14.51 -12.88
CA LYS A 311 -11.08 15.36 -12.67
C LYS A 311 -11.41 16.54 -11.76
N SER A 312 -12.56 17.19 -11.96
CA SER A 312 -13.03 18.28 -11.11
C SER A 312 -13.36 17.82 -9.68
N MET A 313 -13.89 16.61 -9.50
CA MET A 313 -14.12 16.06 -8.17
C MET A 313 -12.82 15.80 -7.41
N LEU A 314 -11.72 15.48 -8.09
CA LEU A 314 -10.42 15.25 -7.47
C LEU A 314 -9.48 16.47 -7.54
N ALA A 315 -9.90 17.59 -8.13
CA ALA A 315 -9.10 18.80 -8.12
C ALA A 315 -8.83 19.26 -6.67
N THR A 316 -7.60 19.69 -6.41
CA THR A 316 -7.25 20.40 -5.18
C THR A 316 -7.88 21.79 -5.25
N ASN A 317 -8.70 22.14 -4.25
CA ASN A 317 -9.18 23.51 -4.07
C ASN A 317 -8.03 24.41 -3.59
#